data_AF-A0A1V4C9Z2-F1
#
_entry.id   AF-A0A1V4C9Z2-F1
#
_cell.length_a   1.000
_cell.length_b   1.000
_cell.length_c   1.000
_cell.angle_alpha   90.00
_cell.angle_beta   90.00
_cell.angle_gamma   90.00
#
_symmetry.space_group_name_H-M   'P 1'
#
loop_
_entity.id
_entity.type
_entity.pdbx_description
1 polymer ?
#
loop_
_entity_poly.entity_id
_entity_poly.type
_entity_poly.pdbx_seq_one_letter_code
_entity_poly.pdbx_strand_id
1 'polypeptide(L)'
;MSLNYLIFDAADDGEGTGSWEAVASVRRADLPAVMAEVEAVLALAQREAPGPRGPLDEGGAWDADTQVHEDGDWTEVRLTLTGPWDWGEALVAGFSAP
;
A
#
# COMPACT_ATOMS: atom_id res chain seq x y z
N MET A 1 -6.52 -9.74 7.78
CA MET A 1 -5.24 -10.47 7.95
C MET A 1 -4.26 -9.43 8.46
N SER A 2 -3.50 -9.71 9.50
CA SER A 2 -2.61 -8.70 10.09
C SER A 2 -1.28 -8.65 9.35
N LEU A 3 -0.78 -7.44 9.07
CA LEU A 3 0.53 -7.21 8.46
C LEU A 3 1.61 -7.21 9.53
N ASN A 4 2.77 -7.79 9.22
CA ASN A 4 3.90 -7.91 10.14
C ASN A 4 5.06 -7.00 9.72
N TYR A 5 5.17 -6.67 8.44
CA TYR A 5 6.26 -5.86 7.90
C TYR A 5 5.79 -4.49 7.40
N LEU A 6 4.68 -4.46 6.65
CA LEU A 6 4.16 -3.21 6.10
C LEU A 6 3.42 -2.41 7.20
N ILE A 7 3.93 -1.22 7.50
CA ILE A 7 3.31 -0.26 8.41
C ILE A 7 2.95 0.97 7.58
N PHE A 8 1.65 1.28 7.51
CA PHE A 8 1.16 2.40 6.72
C PHE A 8 1.16 3.70 7.53
N ASP A 9 1.64 4.77 6.91
CA ASP A 9 1.43 6.16 7.31
C ASP A 9 0.45 6.79 6.31
N ALA A 10 -0.61 7.43 6.83
CA ALA A 10 -1.67 8.02 6.03
C ALA A 10 -1.53 9.55 6.01
N ALA A 11 -1.60 10.13 4.82
CA ALA A 11 -1.57 11.57 4.59
C ALA A 11 -2.82 12.01 3.81
N ASP A 12 -3.66 12.82 4.45
CA ASP A 12 -4.84 13.46 3.85
C ASP A 12 -4.39 14.68 3.03
N ASP A 13 -4.88 14.81 1.80
CA ASP A 13 -4.63 15.98 0.97
C ASP A 13 -5.63 17.13 1.22
N GLY A 14 -6.71 16.87 1.97
CA GLY A 14 -7.75 17.82 2.33
C GLY A 14 -8.81 18.04 1.24
N GLU A 15 -8.73 17.34 0.10
CA GLU A 15 -9.67 17.40 -1.02
C GLU A 15 -10.53 16.12 -1.12
N GLY A 16 -10.44 15.24 -0.12
CA GLY A 16 -11.19 13.98 -0.03
C GLY A 16 -10.44 12.79 -0.62
N THR A 17 -9.20 12.99 -1.04
CA THR A 17 -8.25 11.94 -1.40
C THR A 17 -7.11 11.91 -0.38
N GLY A 18 -6.32 10.85 -0.43
CA GLY A 18 -5.18 10.67 0.45
C GLY A 18 -4.16 9.74 -0.15
N SER A 19 -3.03 9.67 0.53
CA SER A 19 -1.97 8.72 0.23
C SER A 19 -1.65 7.89 1.47
N TRP A 20 -1.46 6.59 1.27
CA TRP A 20 -1.02 5.66 2.30
C TRP A 20 0.31 5.07 1.85
N GLU A 21 1.35 5.35 2.60
CA GLU A 21 2.70 4.87 2.31
C GLU A 21 3.12 3.86 3.37
N ALA A 22 3.60 2.69 2.94
CA ALA A 22 4.25 1.73 3.80
C ALA A 22 5.67 1.46 3.31
N VAL A 23 6.62 1.43 4.26
CA VAL A 23 8.02 1.11 3.98
C VAL A 23 8.46 -0.01 4.92
N ALA A 24 9.00 -1.08 4.34
CA ALA A 24 9.55 -2.21 5.07
C ALA A 24 11.01 -2.43 4.63
N SER A 25 11.95 -2.32 5.55
CA SER A 25 13.35 -2.68 5.33
C SER A 25 13.63 -4.03 5.97
N VAL A 26 13.86 -5.06 5.15
CA VAL A 26 14.03 -6.44 5.60
C VAL A 26 15.31 -7.05 5.03
N ARG A 27 15.73 -8.18 5.59
CA ARG A 27 16.80 -8.97 4.97
C ARG A 27 16.30 -9.56 3.66
N ARG A 28 17.19 -9.75 2.70
CA ARG A 28 16.87 -10.39 1.41
C ARG A 28 16.13 -11.74 1.56
N ALA A 29 16.41 -12.49 2.63
CA ALA A 29 15.73 -13.75 2.92
C ALA A 29 14.24 -13.60 3.26
N ASP A 30 13.84 -12.46 3.82
CA ASP A 30 12.46 -12.16 4.24
C ASP A 30 11.65 -11.44 3.15
N LEU A 31 12.30 -11.02 2.05
CA LEU A 31 11.63 -10.34 0.93
C LEU A 31 10.38 -11.09 0.43
N PRO A 32 10.36 -12.44 0.27
CA PRO A 32 9.15 -13.14 -0.14
C PRO A 32 7.97 -12.95 0.83
N ALA A 33 8.23 -12.82 2.14
CA ALA A 33 7.17 -12.60 3.12
C ALA A 33 6.59 -11.18 3.00
N VAL A 34 7.45 -10.17 2.79
CA VAL A 34 7.00 -8.79 2.55
C VAL A 34 6.22 -8.68 1.23
N MET A 35 6.67 -9.34 0.17
CA MET A 35 5.95 -9.32 -1.10
C MET A 35 4.58 -9.99 -1.00
N ALA A 36 4.44 -11.06 -0.21
CA ALA A 36 3.13 -11.66 0.04
C ALA A 36 2.17 -10.69 0.77
N GLU A 37 2.69 -9.87 1.67
CA GLU A 37 1.92 -8.79 2.31
C GLU A 37 1.51 -7.70 1.30
N VAL A 38 2.44 -7.26 0.44
CA VAL A 38 2.15 -6.31 -0.66
C VAL A 38 1.05 -6.85 -1.57
N GLU A 39 1.17 -8.11 -2.02
CA GLU A 39 0.17 -8.75 -2.88
C GLU A 39 -1.19 -8.84 -2.19
N ALA A 40 -1.24 -9.16 -0.90
CA ALA A 40 -2.48 -9.19 -0.13
C ALA A 40 -3.14 -7.81 -0.05
N VAL A 41 -2.36 -6.75 0.16
CA VAL A 41 -2.85 -5.36 0.16
C VAL A 41 -3.38 -4.99 -1.23
N LEU A 42 -2.62 -5.24 -2.29
CA LEU A 42 -3.04 -4.93 -3.66
C LEU A 42 -4.30 -5.72 -4.07
N ALA A 43 -4.41 -6.97 -3.63
CA ALA A 43 -5.60 -7.79 -3.89
C ALA A 43 -6.84 -7.24 -3.17
N LEU A 44 -6.71 -6.78 -1.93
CA LEU A 44 -7.82 -6.15 -1.21
C LEU A 44 -8.17 -4.79 -1.81
N ALA A 45 -7.17 -3.97 -2.14
CA ALA A 45 -7.34 -2.68 -2.80
C ALA A 45 -8.11 -2.83 -4.13
N GLN A 46 -7.74 -3.83 -4.93
CA GLN A 46 -8.41 -4.11 -6.19
C GLN A 46 -9.84 -4.65 -6.00
N ARG A 47 -10.10 -5.39 -4.93
CA ARG A 47 -11.43 -5.94 -4.61
C ARG A 47 -12.40 -4.87 -4.15
N GLU A 48 -11.94 -3.97 -3.30
CA GLU A 48 -12.73 -2.85 -2.75
C GLU A 48 -12.57 -1.57 -3.59
N ALA A 49 -11.99 -1.68 -4.78
CA ALA A 49 -11.62 -0.55 -5.62
C ALA A 49 -12.83 0.38 -5.88
N PRO A 50 -12.70 1.69 -5.62
CA PRO A 50 -13.78 2.66 -5.85
C PRO A 50 -14.03 2.92 -7.34
N GLY A 51 -13.15 2.41 -8.22
CA GLY A 51 -13.23 2.58 -9.66
C GLY A 51 -11.99 2.01 -10.37
N PRO A 52 -11.73 2.43 -11.62
CA PRO A 52 -10.57 1.96 -12.37
C PRO A 52 -9.27 2.42 -11.70
N ARG A 53 -8.26 1.54 -11.72
CA ARG A 53 -6.91 1.88 -11.27
C ARG A 53 -6.21 2.74 -12.32
N GLY A 54 -5.54 3.81 -11.89
CA GLY A 54 -4.69 4.66 -12.70
C GLY A 54 -4.37 5.98 -12.00
N PRO A 55 -3.51 6.82 -12.61
CA PRO A 55 -3.22 8.15 -12.08
C PRO A 55 -4.51 8.96 -11.89
N LEU A 56 -4.66 9.64 -10.75
CA LEU A 56 -5.85 10.42 -10.44
C LEU A 56 -6.10 11.52 -11.49
N ASP A 57 -5.04 12.18 -11.95
CA ASP A 57 -5.09 13.22 -12.98
C ASP A 57 -5.53 12.71 -14.37
N GLU A 58 -5.43 11.39 -14.60
CA GLU A 58 -5.84 10.75 -15.87
C GLU A 58 -7.24 10.11 -15.77
N GLY A 59 -7.96 10.35 -14.67
CA GLY A 59 -9.29 9.81 -14.41
C GLY A 59 -9.29 8.43 -13.74
N GLY A 60 -8.13 8.00 -13.20
CA GLY A 60 -8.08 6.88 -12.27
C GLY A 60 -8.77 7.24 -10.96
N ALA A 61 -9.48 6.27 -10.36
CA ALA A 61 -10.12 6.46 -9.07
C ALA A 61 -9.14 6.18 -7.92
N TRP A 62 -8.11 5.37 -8.15
CA TRP A 62 -7.07 5.05 -7.19
C TRP A 62 -5.83 4.57 -7.95
N ASP A 63 -4.67 4.64 -7.31
CA ASP A 63 -3.45 4.07 -7.83
C ASP A 63 -2.65 3.35 -6.74
N ALA A 64 -1.73 2.51 -7.18
CA ALA A 64 -0.77 1.84 -6.32
C ALA A 64 0.59 1.79 -7.02
N ASP A 65 1.65 2.13 -6.31
CA ASP A 65 3.01 1.95 -6.76
C ASP A 65 3.78 1.07 -5.77
N THR A 66 4.58 0.15 -6.27
CA THR A 66 5.44 -0.70 -5.45
C THR A 66 6.87 -0.57 -5.93
N GLN A 67 7.74 -0.08 -5.05
CA GLN A 67 9.15 0.10 -5.32
C GLN A 67 9.94 -0.85 -4.43
N VAL A 68 10.88 -1.57 -5.05
CA VAL A 68 11.79 -2.46 -4.34
C VAL A 68 13.21 -1.98 -4.58
N HIS A 69 13.91 -1.65 -3.51
CA HIS A 69 15.29 -1.20 -3.54
C HIS A 69 16.18 -2.17 -2.76
N GLU A 70 17.16 -2.76 -3.44
CA GLU A 70 18.14 -3.64 -2.80
C GLU A 70 19.41 -2.86 -2.44
N ASP A 71 19.80 -2.90 -1.17
CA ASP A 71 21.06 -2.33 -0.68
C ASP A 71 21.85 -3.40 0.13
N GLY A 72 22.85 -3.98 -0.53
CA GLY A 72 23.67 -5.04 0.07
C GLY A 72 22.82 -6.26 0.43
N ASP A 73 22.74 -6.60 1.73
CA ASP A 73 21.94 -7.71 2.27
C ASP A 73 20.52 -7.30 2.71
N TRP A 74 20.19 -6.02 2.55
CA TRP A 74 18.89 -5.47 2.87
C TRP A 74 18.09 -5.19 1.61
N THR A 75 16.78 -5.25 1.76
CA THR A 75 15.82 -4.89 0.74
C THR A 75 14.78 -4.01 1.37
N GLU A 76 14.66 -2.79 0.85
CA GLU A 76 13.58 -1.87 1.16
C GLU A 76 12.45 -2.10 0.16
N VAL A 77 11.24 -2.33 0.68
CA VAL A 77 10.02 -2.38 -0.10
C VAL A 77 9.17 -1.19 0.32
N ARG A 78 8.81 -0.35 -0.65
CA ARG A 78 7.90 0.77 -0.49
C ARG A 78 6.62 0.48 -1.27
N LEU A 79 5.48 0.60 -0.61
CA LEU A 79 4.17 0.53 -1.22
C LEU A 79 3.46 1.85 -0.98
N THR A 80 3.07 2.52 -2.05
CA THR A 80 2.30 3.77 -2.00
C THR A 80 0.94 3.50 -2.62
N LEU A 81 -0.12 3.84 -1.91
CA LEU A 81 -1.50 3.80 -2.39
C LEU A 81 -2.04 5.23 -2.41
N THR A 82 -2.79 5.57 -3.46
CA THR A 82 -3.42 6.89 -3.58
C THR A 82 -4.87 6.71 -3.98
N GLY A 83 -5.80 7.46 -3.39
CA GLY A 83 -7.22 7.33 -3.69
C GLY A 83 -8.12 8.04 -2.69
N PRO A 84 -9.45 7.80 -2.71
CA PRO A 84 -10.40 8.43 -1.81
C PRO A 84 -10.10 8.11 -0.35
N TRP A 85 -10.18 9.12 0.52
CA TRP A 85 -9.84 9.00 1.94
C TRP A 85 -10.58 7.86 2.63
N ASP A 86 -11.91 7.84 2.51
CA ASP A 86 -12.76 6.81 3.14
C ASP A 86 -12.42 5.39 2.69
N TRP A 87 -12.00 5.24 1.42
CA TRP A 87 -11.61 3.94 0.86
C TRP A 87 -10.28 3.46 1.42
N GLY A 88 -9.26 4.31 1.44
CA GLY A 88 -7.94 3.91 1.93
C GLY A 88 -7.90 3.70 3.44
N GLU A 89 -8.65 4.49 4.22
CA GLU A 89 -8.83 4.25 5.66
C GLU A 89 -9.50 2.89 5.92
N ALA A 90 -10.55 2.55 5.18
CA ALA A 90 -11.20 1.24 5.29
C ALA A 90 -10.27 0.09 4.88
N LEU A 91 -9.46 0.30 3.83
CA LEU A 91 -8.48 -0.66 3.34
C LEU A 91 -7.43 -0.96 4.41
N VAL A 92 -6.78 0.07 4.96
CA VAL A 92 -5.73 -0.08 5.98
C VAL A 92 -6.31 -0.63 7.29
N ALA A 93 -7.52 -0.23 7.67
CA ALA A 93 -8.21 -0.79 8.85
C ALA A 93 -8.41 -2.32 8.75
N GLY A 94 -8.59 -2.87 7.54
CA GLY A 94 -8.72 -4.32 7.31
C GLY A 94 -7.44 -5.13 7.61
N PHE A 95 -6.29 -4.43 7.68
CA PHE A 95 -4.98 -5.00 7.97
C PHE A 95 -4.46 -4.68 9.37
N SER A 96 -5.00 -3.65 10.02
CA SER A 96 -4.62 -3.19 11.36
C SER A 96 -5.36 -3.91 12.50
N ALA A 97 -6.29 -4.84 12.21
CA ALA A 97 -7.03 -5.54 13.24
C ALA A 97 -6.21 -6.68 13.92
N PRO A 98 -6.27 -6.80 15.27
CA PRO A 98 -5.58 -7.84 16.05
C PRO A 98 -6.16 -9.25 15.87
#